data_AF-A0A2V8C0W1-F1
#
_entry.id   AF-A0A2V8C0W1-F1
#
_cell.length_a   1.000
_cell.length_b   1.000
_cell.length_c   1.000
_cell.angle_alpha   90.00
_cell.angle_beta   90.00
_cell.angle_gamma   90.00
#
_symmetry.space_group_name_H-M   'P 1'
#
loop_
_entity.id
_entity.type
_entity.pdbx_description
1 polymer ?
#
loop_
_entity_poly.entity_id
_entity_poly.type
_entity_poly.pdbx_seq_one_letter_code
_entity_poly.pdbx_strand_id
1 'polypeptide(L)'
;MTSLIQTEEVRRSGLARLARMLRKPPHIVLLRVLTEVNTQTDRFRAPLRARGLDDAALLRATESSTLDGLWESVSRRLHAVVVRPIGQAMYERLCPGDGDRILAAAEAALSHRVDLLGSGRVDLGPRIDWHTDFKTGKTWPLRFMHDLDYLNLDCPSDVKVPWELSRMHWLIPAAQAYLLTGDERYAHAVRDVLEDWIAANPYAGSVNWACAMEVAMRIMSWTFFFHVFNRSQAWSEPSFQSRFLRSLFLHGEFTERYIERSHINGNHFTADAAGLVCAGLFFGKGSTPTRWAAEGWRFLCQELPRQVLADGVNFEASVPYHRLVLELFFIAARYREACGLPVPDEYKDRVVAMARFTMAYSR
;
A
#
# COMPACT_ATOMS: atom_id res chain seq x y z
N MET A 1 -32.29 -21.34 28.83
CA MET A 1 -32.34 -22.04 27.52
C MET A 1 -31.35 -21.49 26.49
N THR A 2 -31.01 -20.20 26.51
CA THR A 2 -30.10 -19.56 25.53
C THR A 2 -28.64 -20.03 25.61
N SER A 3 -28.14 -20.41 26.79
CA SER A 3 -26.76 -20.88 27.01
C SER A 3 -26.48 -22.28 26.44
N LEU A 4 -27.49 -23.16 26.41
CA LEU A 4 -27.38 -24.54 25.88
C LEU A 4 -27.38 -24.55 24.34
N ILE A 5 -28.11 -23.62 23.72
CA ILE A 5 -28.20 -23.49 22.26
C ILE A 5 -26.87 -22.99 21.69
N GLN A 6 -26.24 -21.99 22.32
CA GLN A 6 -24.90 -21.52 21.92
C GLN A 6 -23.82 -22.60 22.04
N THR A 7 -23.88 -23.45 23.07
CA THR A 7 -22.90 -24.54 23.25
C THR A 7 -23.08 -25.66 22.23
N GLU A 8 -24.32 -25.94 21.82
CA GLU A 8 -24.61 -26.90 20.76
C GLU A 8 -24.17 -26.40 19.38
N GLU A 9 -24.36 -25.11 19.09
CA GLU A 9 -24.01 -24.49 17.82
C GLU A 9 -22.48 -24.37 17.63
N VAL A 10 -21.75 -24.04 18.70
CA VAL A 10 -20.27 -24.08 18.74
C VAL A 10 -19.75 -25.51 18.55
N ARG A 11 -20.38 -26.51 19.18
CA ARG A 11 -20.01 -27.94 18.97
C ARG A 11 -20.28 -28.41 17.55
N ARG A 12 -21.44 -28.06 16.96
CA ARG A 12 -21.78 -28.39 15.55
C ARG A 12 -20.82 -27.70 14.57
N SER A 13 -20.46 -26.45 14.82
CA SER A 13 -19.43 -25.70 14.08
C SER A 13 -18.05 -26.36 14.17
N GLY A 14 -17.64 -26.78 15.37
CA GLY A 14 -16.38 -27.48 15.62
C GLY A 14 -16.32 -28.84 14.90
N LEU A 15 -17.38 -29.63 14.99
CA LEU A 15 -17.48 -30.94 14.31
C LEU A 15 -17.50 -30.79 12.77
N ALA A 16 -18.18 -29.77 12.24
CA ALA A 16 -18.18 -29.49 10.81
C ALA A 16 -16.78 -29.05 10.30
N ARG A 17 -16.04 -28.28 11.10
CA ARG A 17 -14.63 -27.91 10.81
C ARG A 17 -13.72 -29.15 10.84
N LEU A 18 -13.86 -30.00 11.85
CA LEU A 18 -13.12 -31.27 11.97
C LEU A 18 -13.40 -32.22 10.80
N ALA A 19 -14.67 -32.43 10.45
CA ALA A 19 -15.04 -33.26 9.30
C ALA A 19 -14.49 -32.70 7.97
N ARG A 20 -14.43 -31.37 7.82
CA ARG A 20 -13.86 -30.70 6.64
C ARG A 20 -12.33 -30.82 6.59
N MET A 21 -11.65 -30.88 7.74
CA MET A 21 -10.21 -31.15 7.83
C MET A 21 -9.88 -32.60 7.53
N LEU A 22 -10.69 -33.56 8.01
CA LEU A 22 -10.51 -35.00 7.78
C LEU A 22 -10.70 -35.41 6.31
N ARG A 23 -11.39 -34.59 5.49
CA ARG A 23 -11.53 -34.79 4.04
C ARG A 23 -10.36 -34.25 3.22
N LYS A 24 -9.40 -33.56 3.83
CA LYS A 24 -8.25 -33.00 3.12
C LYS A 24 -7.06 -33.96 3.16
N PRO A 25 -6.22 -34.00 2.12
CA PRO A 25 -4.98 -34.76 2.16
C PRO A 25 -4.14 -34.40 3.40
N PRO A 26 -3.53 -35.37 4.10
CA PRO A 26 -2.78 -35.11 5.34
C PRO A 26 -1.69 -34.04 5.19
N HIS A 27 -1.04 -33.98 4.03
CA HIS A 27 -0.04 -32.95 3.74
C HIS A 27 -0.62 -31.53 3.68
N ILE A 28 -1.87 -31.35 3.22
CA ILE A 28 -2.56 -30.05 3.22
C ILE A 28 -2.93 -29.63 4.65
N VAL A 29 -3.31 -30.59 5.49
CA VAL A 29 -3.59 -30.32 6.91
C VAL A 29 -2.31 -29.93 7.64
N LEU A 30 -1.22 -30.66 7.43
CA LEU A 30 0.09 -30.35 8.01
C LEU A 30 0.59 -28.97 7.56
N LEU A 31 0.51 -28.66 6.25
CA LEU A 31 0.87 -27.35 5.73
C LEU A 31 0.08 -26.23 6.40
N ARG A 32 -1.24 -26.40 6.56
CA ARG A 32 -2.09 -25.41 7.25
C ARG A 32 -1.72 -25.24 8.71
N VAL A 33 -1.42 -26.33 9.43
CA VAL A 33 -0.97 -26.25 10.83
C VAL A 33 0.37 -25.52 10.92
N LEU A 34 1.32 -25.83 10.04
CA LEU A 34 2.61 -25.14 10.01
C LEU A 34 2.46 -23.65 9.66
N THR A 35 1.59 -23.31 8.70
CA THR A 35 1.25 -21.91 8.39
C THR A 35 0.65 -21.23 9.60
N GLU A 36 -0.34 -21.84 10.26
CA GLU A 36 -1.00 -21.25 11.44
C GLU A 36 -0.01 -21.05 12.58
N VAL A 37 0.83 -22.05 12.90
CA VAL A 37 1.88 -21.91 13.93
C VAL A 37 2.86 -20.79 13.56
N ASN A 38 3.28 -20.68 12.31
CA ASN A 38 4.16 -19.61 11.87
C ASN A 38 3.48 -18.23 12.00
N THR A 39 2.21 -18.10 11.61
CA THR A 39 1.43 -16.87 11.75
C THR A 39 1.26 -16.48 13.22
N GLN A 40 0.94 -17.44 14.09
CA GLN A 40 0.75 -17.20 15.52
C GLN A 40 2.08 -16.86 16.23
N THR A 41 3.20 -17.43 15.80
CA THR A 41 4.52 -17.09 16.34
C THR A 41 5.03 -15.73 15.86
N ASP A 42 4.53 -15.22 14.73
CA ASP A 42 4.91 -13.91 14.21
C ASP A 42 4.50 -12.75 15.13
N ARG A 43 3.56 -12.94 16.07
CA ARG A 43 3.28 -11.93 17.11
C ARG A 43 4.52 -11.57 17.96
N PHE A 44 5.42 -12.53 18.14
CA PHE A 44 6.68 -12.33 18.87
C PHE A 44 7.84 -11.99 17.94
N ARG A 45 7.85 -12.55 16.73
CA ARG A 45 8.94 -12.35 15.75
C ARG A 45 8.83 -11.03 15.00
N ALA A 46 7.62 -10.51 14.76
CA ALA A 46 7.42 -9.27 14.01
C ALA A 46 8.02 -8.04 14.72
N PRO A 47 7.82 -7.81 16.03
CA PRO A 47 8.51 -6.73 16.74
C PRO A 47 10.03 -6.89 16.73
N LEU A 48 10.53 -8.13 16.85
CA LEU A 48 11.97 -8.42 16.79
C LEU A 48 12.55 -8.13 15.40
N ARG A 49 11.82 -8.46 14.33
CA ARG A 49 12.20 -8.14 12.95
C ARG A 49 12.29 -6.64 12.73
N ALA A 50 11.27 -5.89 13.16
CA ALA A 50 11.26 -4.44 13.04
C ALA A 50 12.41 -3.79 13.82
N ARG A 51 12.73 -4.29 15.02
CA ARG A 51 13.89 -3.83 15.80
C ARG A 51 15.22 -4.24 15.16
N GLY A 52 15.28 -5.42 14.56
CA GLY A 52 16.47 -5.96 13.91
C GLY A 52 16.78 -5.33 12.55
N LEU A 53 15.80 -4.71 11.89
CA LEU A 53 16.04 -3.89 10.71
C LEU A 53 16.54 -2.50 11.13
N ASP A 54 17.80 -2.43 11.56
CA ASP A 54 18.57 -1.20 11.73
C ASP A 54 19.20 -0.72 10.41
N ASP A 55 19.93 0.40 10.44
CA ASP A 55 20.60 0.93 9.25
C ASP A 55 21.58 -0.09 8.64
N ALA A 56 22.32 -0.83 9.49
CA ALA A 56 23.28 -1.81 9.01
C ALA A 56 22.58 -2.99 8.30
N ALA A 57 21.44 -3.45 8.82
CA ALA A 57 20.62 -4.47 8.18
C ALA A 57 20.01 -3.99 6.86
N LEU A 58 19.50 -2.76 6.81
CA LEU A 58 18.98 -2.15 5.58
C LEU A 58 20.08 -2.03 4.51
N LEU A 59 21.27 -1.56 4.89
CA LEU A 59 22.42 -1.42 3.99
C LEU A 59 22.88 -2.76 3.44
N ARG A 60 22.93 -3.81 4.27
CA ARG A 60 23.20 -5.18 3.80
C ARG A 60 22.14 -5.68 2.83
N ALA A 61 20.86 -5.47 3.14
CA ALA A 61 19.75 -5.95 2.33
C ALA A 61 19.64 -5.25 0.95
N THR A 62 20.18 -4.03 0.86
CA THR A 62 20.20 -3.19 -0.35
C THR A 62 21.58 -3.13 -1.02
N GLU A 63 22.56 -3.88 -0.52
CA GLU A 63 23.96 -3.87 -1.00
C GLU A 63 24.56 -2.45 -1.08
N SER A 64 24.19 -1.58 -0.15
CA SER A 64 24.65 -0.20 -0.07
C SER A 64 25.70 -0.03 1.03
N SER A 65 26.68 0.85 0.82
CA SER A 65 27.76 1.06 1.80
C SER A 65 27.41 2.06 2.90
N THR A 66 26.60 3.08 2.58
CA THR A 66 26.17 4.14 3.50
C THR A 66 24.72 4.51 3.26
N LEU A 67 24.06 5.10 4.26
CA LEU A 67 22.68 5.56 4.14
C LEU A 67 22.55 6.67 3.09
N ASP A 68 23.47 7.64 3.08
CA ASP A 68 23.52 8.69 2.07
C ASP A 68 23.69 8.10 0.66
N GLY A 69 24.54 7.08 0.51
CA GLY A 69 24.73 6.38 -0.76
C GLY A 69 23.48 5.63 -1.22
N LEU A 70 22.72 5.04 -0.28
CA LEU A 70 21.41 4.45 -0.57
C LEU A 70 20.40 5.52 -1.00
N TRP A 71 20.29 6.62 -0.25
CA TRP A 71 19.39 7.74 -0.57
C TRP A 71 19.70 8.33 -1.95
N GLU A 72 20.97 8.59 -2.23
CA GLU A 72 21.43 9.09 -3.53
C GLU A 72 21.17 8.08 -4.65
N SER A 73 21.45 6.79 -4.43
CA SER A 73 21.17 5.74 -5.40
C SER A 73 19.69 5.70 -5.77
N VAL A 74 18.78 5.75 -4.79
CA VAL A 74 17.34 5.68 -5.03
C VAL A 74 16.80 6.98 -5.66
N SER A 75 17.29 8.16 -5.25
CA SER A 75 16.90 9.46 -5.81
C SER A 75 17.27 9.65 -7.28
N ARG A 76 18.27 8.92 -7.79
CA ARG A 76 18.65 8.93 -9.21
C ARG A 76 17.81 7.99 -10.06
N ARG A 77 17.00 7.11 -9.45
CA ARG A 77 16.14 6.18 -10.19
C ARG A 77 14.91 6.90 -10.70
N LEU A 78 14.47 6.52 -11.89
CA LEU A 78 13.20 7.01 -12.43
C LEU A 78 12.02 6.35 -11.68
N HIS A 79 10.88 7.02 -11.66
CA HIS A 79 9.64 6.54 -11.06
C HIS A 79 8.60 6.20 -12.14
N ALA A 80 7.53 5.51 -11.74
CA ALA A 80 6.41 5.17 -12.62
C ALA A 80 5.72 6.40 -13.25
N VAL A 81 5.76 7.53 -12.54
CA VAL A 81 5.21 8.81 -12.95
C VAL A 81 6.35 9.83 -13.01
N VAL A 82 6.31 10.71 -14.02
CA VAL A 82 7.29 11.79 -14.17
C VAL A 82 7.04 12.85 -13.08
N VAL A 83 7.99 12.98 -12.17
CA VAL A 83 7.99 13.93 -11.05
C VAL A 83 9.01 15.04 -11.28
N ARG A 84 8.66 16.03 -12.10
CA ARG A 84 9.54 17.18 -12.39
C ARG A 84 8.83 18.49 -12.09
N PRO A 85 9.56 19.52 -11.62
CA PRO A 85 8.98 20.85 -11.49
C PRO A 85 8.40 21.33 -12.82
N ILE A 86 7.26 22.01 -12.75
CA ILE A 86 6.64 22.65 -13.91
C ILE A 86 6.22 24.06 -13.51
N GLY A 87 6.64 25.05 -14.30
CA GLY A 87 6.29 26.44 -14.01
C GLY A 87 4.78 26.65 -14.07
N GLN A 88 4.22 27.33 -13.06
CA GLN A 88 2.78 27.54 -12.92
C GLN A 88 2.13 28.10 -14.20
N ALA A 89 2.76 29.10 -14.83
CA ALA A 89 2.25 29.68 -16.08
C ALA A 89 2.23 28.69 -17.26
N MET A 90 3.15 27.72 -17.29
CA MET A 90 3.12 26.65 -18.29
C MET A 90 2.03 25.64 -17.97
N TYR A 91 1.90 25.25 -16.69
CA TYR A 91 0.86 24.32 -16.25
C TYR A 91 -0.53 24.87 -16.54
N GLU A 92 -0.79 26.14 -16.23
CA GLU A 92 -2.07 26.81 -16.48
C GLU A 92 -2.43 26.85 -17.97
N ARG A 93 -1.45 27.02 -18.86
CA ARG A 93 -1.71 26.94 -20.31
C ARG A 93 -2.09 25.54 -20.79
N LEU A 94 -1.54 24.50 -20.17
CA LEU A 94 -1.79 23.10 -20.55
C LEU A 94 -3.07 22.55 -19.92
N CYS A 95 -3.36 22.95 -18.68
CA CYS A 95 -4.47 22.49 -17.86
C CYS A 95 -5.15 23.69 -17.16
N PRO A 96 -5.93 24.52 -17.88
CA PRO A 96 -6.51 25.74 -17.31
C PRO A 96 -7.36 25.48 -16.05
N GLY A 97 -7.14 26.26 -15.00
CA GLY A 97 -7.82 26.19 -13.71
C GLY A 97 -7.40 25.01 -12.82
N ASP A 98 -6.58 24.09 -13.32
CA ASP A 98 -6.17 22.92 -12.55
C ASP A 98 -5.13 23.26 -11.48
N GLY A 99 -4.29 24.27 -11.73
CA GLY A 99 -3.32 24.77 -10.75
C GLY A 99 -4.00 25.25 -9.47
N ASP A 100 -5.03 26.08 -9.60
CA ASP A 100 -5.80 26.59 -8.46
C ASP A 100 -6.51 25.47 -7.69
N ARG A 101 -7.04 24.47 -8.41
CA ARG A 101 -7.64 23.27 -7.81
C ARG A 101 -6.62 22.49 -6.98
N ILE A 102 -5.40 22.30 -7.49
CA ILE A 102 -4.32 21.63 -6.78
C ILE A 102 -3.93 22.41 -5.52
N LEU A 103 -3.71 23.73 -5.63
CA LEU A 103 -3.32 24.56 -4.51
C LEU A 103 -4.40 24.56 -3.40
N ALA A 104 -5.68 24.68 -3.77
CA ALA A 104 -6.78 24.61 -2.80
C ALA A 104 -6.85 23.24 -2.10
N ALA A 105 -6.64 22.14 -2.83
CA ALA A 105 -6.60 20.79 -2.25
C ALA A 105 -5.36 20.57 -1.37
N ALA A 106 -4.22 21.17 -1.72
CA ALA A 106 -3.01 21.13 -0.92
C ALA A 106 -3.19 21.88 0.41
N GLU A 107 -3.83 23.04 0.41
CA GLU A 107 -4.14 23.79 1.64
C GLU A 107 -5.13 23.04 2.54
N ALA A 108 -6.07 22.28 1.96
CA ALA A 108 -6.92 21.37 2.72
C ALA A 108 -6.11 20.25 3.37
N ALA A 109 -5.19 19.63 2.63
CA ALA A 109 -4.29 18.60 3.15
C ALA A 109 -3.38 19.14 4.27
N LEU A 110 -2.76 20.31 4.10
CA LEU A 110 -1.92 20.94 5.13
C LEU A 110 -2.69 21.24 6.42
N SER A 111 -4.00 21.44 6.33
CA SER A 111 -4.89 21.64 7.48
C SER A 111 -5.53 20.34 7.98
N HIS A 112 -5.08 19.16 7.53
CA HIS A 112 -5.64 17.84 7.84
C HIS A 112 -7.16 17.73 7.59
N ARG A 113 -7.66 18.42 6.55
CA ARG A 113 -9.04 18.31 6.09
C ARG A 113 -9.12 17.32 4.93
N VAL A 114 -9.85 16.23 5.15
CA VAL A 114 -9.98 15.12 4.18
C VAL A 114 -11.43 14.88 3.80
N ASP A 115 -11.66 14.29 2.63
CA ASP A 115 -12.98 13.78 2.22
C ASP A 115 -12.80 12.36 1.70
N LEU A 116 -13.08 11.38 2.57
CA LEU A 116 -12.77 9.97 2.33
C LEU A 116 -14.05 9.14 2.37
N LEU A 117 -14.19 8.23 1.40
CA LEU A 117 -15.26 7.23 1.38
C LEU A 117 -16.67 7.87 1.49
N GLY A 118 -16.88 9.02 0.84
CA GLY A 118 -18.15 9.73 0.83
C GLY A 118 -18.59 10.27 2.21
N SER A 119 -17.65 10.51 3.14
CA SER A 119 -17.95 11.14 4.43
C SER A 119 -18.33 12.61 4.31
N GLY A 120 -18.00 13.26 3.20
CA GLY A 120 -17.86 14.71 3.17
C GLY A 120 -16.57 15.14 3.88
N ARG A 121 -16.37 16.46 3.96
CA ARG A 121 -15.18 17.04 4.58
C ARG A 121 -15.13 16.79 6.08
N VAL A 122 -14.03 16.20 6.54
CA VAL A 122 -13.72 15.90 7.94
C VAL A 122 -12.42 16.61 8.32
N ASP A 123 -12.43 17.28 9.46
CA ASP A 123 -11.23 17.85 10.09
C ASP A 123 -10.66 16.81 11.06
N LEU A 124 -9.45 16.33 10.80
CA LEU A 124 -8.78 15.34 11.64
C LEU A 124 -8.10 15.98 12.86
N GLY A 125 -8.06 17.31 12.93
CA GLY A 125 -7.39 18.06 13.98
C GLY A 125 -5.85 18.02 13.89
N PRO A 126 -5.17 18.58 14.90
CA PRO A 126 -3.71 18.69 14.90
C PRO A 126 -2.99 17.35 15.18
N ARG A 127 -3.72 16.32 15.65
CA ARG A 127 -3.19 14.97 15.87
C ARG A 127 -4.11 13.99 15.17
N ILE A 128 -3.56 13.23 14.22
CA ILE A 128 -4.34 12.29 13.42
C ILE A 128 -4.53 11.00 14.22
N ASP A 129 -5.78 10.61 14.42
CA ASP A 129 -6.09 9.30 14.98
C ASP A 129 -6.12 8.25 13.87
N TRP A 130 -4.98 7.57 13.70
CA TRP A 130 -4.78 6.55 12.65
C TRP A 130 -5.56 5.26 12.85
N HIS A 131 -6.17 5.06 14.02
CA HIS A 131 -6.79 3.79 14.40
C HIS A 131 -8.29 3.93 14.63
N THR A 132 -8.87 5.08 14.30
CA THR A 132 -10.29 5.36 14.53
C THR A 132 -11.04 5.55 13.23
N ASP A 133 -12.20 4.88 13.14
CA ASP A 133 -13.23 5.26 12.19
C ASP A 133 -13.90 6.55 12.68
N PHE A 134 -13.49 7.70 12.13
CA PHE A 134 -14.03 9.00 12.51
C PHE A 134 -15.54 9.16 12.24
N LYS A 135 -16.16 8.26 11.45
CA LYS A 135 -17.61 8.29 11.20
C LYS A 135 -18.40 7.73 12.38
N THR A 136 -17.83 6.78 13.12
CA THR A 136 -18.50 6.08 14.22
C THR A 136 -17.84 6.29 15.58
N GLY A 137 -16.61 6.81 15.61
CA GLY A 137 -15.78 6.93 16.82
C GLY A 137 -15.18 5.58 17.28
N LYS A 138 -15.29 4.51 16.48
CA LYS A 138 -14.73 3.21 16.83
C LYS A 138 -13.22 3.21 16.64
N THR A 139 -12.49 2.93 17.73
CA THR A 139 -11.03 2.77 17.72
C THR A 139 -10.63 1.29 17.78
N TRP A 140 -9.65 0.90 16.97
CA TRP A 140 -8.97 -0.39 17.07
C TRP A 140 -7.73 -0.29 17.96
N PRO A 141 -7.51 -1.25 18.88
CA PRO A 141 -6.37 -1.20 19.80
C PRO A 141 -5.05 -1.51 19.09
N LEU A 142 -3.94 -1.00 19.64
CA LEU A 142 -2.59 -1.43 19.25
C LEU A 142 -2.31 -2.87 19.69
N ARG A 143 -2.47 -3.81 18.77
CA ARG A 143 -2.24 -5.26 18.98
C ARG A 143 -1.65 -5.88 17.72
N PHE A 144 -1.14 -7.10 17.87
CA PHE A 144 -0.75 -7.89 16.70
C PHE A 144 -1.93 -8.03 15.75
N MET A 145 -1.70 -7.74 14.48
CA MET A 145 -2.75 -7.53 13.48
C MET A 145 -3.75 -8.69 13.32
N HIS A 146 -3.32 -9.94 13.51
CA HIS A 146 -4.18 -11.12 13.41
C HIS A 146 -5.08 -11.31 14.64
N ASP A 147 -4.79 -10.61 15.74
CA ASP A 147 -5.60 -10.62 16.96
C ASP A 147 -6.70 -9.54 16.91
N LEU A 148 -6.75 -8.74 15.83
CA LEU A 148 -7.75 -7.70 15.61
C LEU A 148 -8.96 -8.28 14.88
N ASP A 149 -10.13 -8.21 15.51
CA ASP A 149 -11.39 -8.30 14.79
C ASP A 149 -11.66 -6.96 14.12
N TYR A 150 -11.09 -6.79 12.93
CA TYR A 150 -11.22 -5.55 12.17
C TYR A 150 -12.51 -5.49 11.34
N LEU A 151 -13.11 -6.64 11.01
CA LEU A 151 -14.41 -6.67 10.32
C LEU A 151 -15.52 -6.24 11.27
N ASN A 152 -15.44 -6.63 12.54
CA ASN A 152 -16.31 -6.16 13.63
C ASN A 152 -17.79 -6.09 13.18
N LEU A 153 -18.30 -7.20 12.62
CA LEU A 153 -19.55 -7.26 11.84
C LEU A 153 -20.80 -6.83 12.63
N ASP A 154 -20.69 -6.83 13.96
CA ASP A 154 -21.76 -6.43 14.88
C ASP A 154 -21.75 -4.93 15.20
N CYS A 155 -20.90 -4.13 14.54
CA CYS A 155 -20.72 -2.71 14.76
C CYS A 155 -20.82 -1.95 13.43
N PRO A 156 -21.41 -0.73 13.39
CA PRO A 156 -21.50 0.05 12.16
C PRO A 156 -20.16 0.64 11.67
N SER A 157 -19.04 0.29 12.32
CA SER A 157 -17.71 0.80 11.99
C SER A 157 -17.19 0.26 10.66
N ASP A 158 -16.47 1.08 9.91
CA ASP A 158 -15.78 0.65 8.69
C ASP A 158 -14.26 0.79 8.81
N VAL A 159 -13.56 -0.34 8.86
CA VAL A 159 -12.08 -0.40 8.90
C VAL A 159 -11.43 0.29 7.70
N LYS A 160 -12.16 0.45 6.59
CA LYS A 160 -11.65 1.18 5.42
C LYS A 160 -11.35 2.64 5.74
N VAL A 161 -11.96 3.23 6.77
CA VAL A 161 -11.68 4.62 7.16
C VAL A 161 -10.23 4.81 7.60
N PRO A 162 -9.72 4.13 8.63
CA PRO A 162 -8.30 4.23 8.99
C PRO A 162 -7.36 3.72 7.89
N TRP A 163 -7.78 2.73 7.09
CA TRP A 163 -6.98 2.24 5.97
C TRP A 163 -6.84 3.27 4.85
N GLU A 164 -7.92 3.87 4.37
CA GLU A 164 -7.90 4.90 3.32
C GLU A 164 -7.14 6.14 3.78
N LEU A 165 -7.32 6.54 5.05
CA LEU A 165 -6.54 7.61 5.65
C LEU A 165 -5.04 7.30 5.63
N SER A 166 -4.68 6.06 5.97
CA SER A 166 -3.29 5.57 5.99
C SER A 166 -2.68 5.35 4.61
N ARG A 167 -3.47 5.25 3.53
CA ARG A 167 -2.94 5.27 2.14
C ARG A 167 -2.31 6.61 1.78
N MET A 168 -2.67 7.67 2.51
CA MET A 168 -2.13 9.02 2.36
C MET A 168 -2.34 9.64 0.97
N HIS A 169 -3.27 9.14 0.16
CA HIS A 169 -3.58 9.73 -1.15
C HIS A 169 -4.06 11.18 -1.03
N TRP A 170 -4.65 11.55 0.12
CA TRP A 170 -5.05 12.92 0.43
C TRP A 170 -3.87 13.90 0.53
N LEU A 171 -2.62 13.43 0.59
CA LEU A 171 -1.41 14.25 0.54
C LEU A 171 -0.85 14.45 -0.88
N ILE A 172 -1.36 13.74 -1.90
CA ILE A 172 -0.91 13.89 -3.30
C ILE A 172 -1.00 15.36 -3.77
N PRO A 173 -2.07 16.13 -3.47
CA PRO A 173 -2.13 17.54 -3.84
C PRO A 173 -0.99 18.39 -3.26
N ALA A 174 -0.51 18.10 -2.05
CA ALA A 174 0.65 18.81 -1.46
C ALA A 174 1.93 18.54 -2.26
N ALA A 175 2.14 17.29 -2.70
CA ALA A 175 3.25 16.93 -3.59
C ALA A 175 3.15 17.63 -4.95
N GLN A 176 1.94 17.72 -5.52
CA GLN A 176 1.73 18.46 -6.78
C GLN A 176 1.97 19.96 -6.60
N ALA A 177 1.49 20.56 -5.51
CA ALA A 177 1.72 21.96 -5.19
C ALA A 177 3.21 22.28 -5.00
N TYR A 178 3.98 21.38 -4.39
CA TYR A 178 5.44 21.48 -4.33
C TYR A 178 6.08 21.51 -5.72
N LEU A 179 5.67 20.61 -6.64
CA LEU A 179 6.20 20.61 -8.01
C LEU A 179 5.84 21.87 -8.82
N LEU A 180 4.75 22.55 -8.48
CA LEU A 180 4.31 23.79 -9.12
C LEU A 180 5.02 25.04 -8.57
N THR A 181 5.30 25.06 -7.27
CA THR A 181 5.68 26.29 -6.54
C THR A 181 7.09 26.25 -5.97
N GLY A 182 7.62 25.05 -5.66
CA GLY A 182 8.85 24.87 -4.89
C GLY A 182 8.73 25.23 -3.41
N ASP A 183 7.53 25.45 -2.88
CA ASP A 183 7.33 25.85 -1.48
C ASP A 183 7.54 24.67 -0.51
N GLU A 184 8.59 24.76 0.30
CA GLU A 184 9.01 23.73 1.25
C GLU A 184 7.95 23.42 2.33
N ARG A 185 6.95 24.29 2.57
CA ARG A 185 5.85 24.00 3.51
C ARG A 185 5.12 22.70 3.16
N TYR A 186 4.97 22.41 1.86
CA TYR A 186 4.36 21.16 1.42
C TYR A 186 5.23 19.94 1.75
N ALA A 187 6.55 20.05 1.59
CA ALA A 187 7.49 18.98 1.91
C ALA A 187 7.54 18.71 3.42
N HIS A 188 7.52 19.77 4.24
CA HIS A 188 7.41 19.69 5.69
C HIS A 188 6.12 18.98 6.12
N ALA A 189 4.97 19.39 5.61
CA ALA A 189 3.70 18.80 5.99
C ALA A 189 3.64 17.29 5.68
N VAL A 190 4.09 16.88 4.48
CA VAL A 190 4.11 15.45 4.13
C VAL A 190 5.10 14.66 4.99
N ARG A 191 6.28 15.22 5.27
CA ARG A 191 7.26 14.59 6.17
C ARG A 191 6.67 14.37 7.56
N ASP A 192 6.05 15.40 8.14
CA ASP A 192 5.55 15.37 9.51
C ASP A 192 4.41 14.35 9.65
N VAL A 193 3.53 14.23 8.64
CA VAL A 193 2.49 13.18 8.61
C VAL A 193 3.09 11.78 8.49
N LEU A 194 4.14 11.59 7.69
CA LEU A 194 4.85 10.30 7.58
C LEU A 194 5.51 9.91 8.91
N GLU A 195 6.18 10.86 9.58
CA GLU A 195 6.80 10.63 10.89
C GLU A 195 5.76 10.24 11.94
N ASP A 196 4.65 10.97 12.00
CA ASP A 196 3.54 10.68 12.92
C ASP A 196 2.95 9.29 12.67
N TRP A 197 2.73 8.93 11.39
CA TRP A 197 2.24 7.60 11.04
C TRP A 197 3.22 6.50 11.44
N ILE A 198 4.53 6.68 11.18
CA ILE A 198 5.57 5.70 11.54
C ILE A 198 5.60 5.48 13.06
N ALA A 199 5.47 6.56 13.84
CA ALA A 199 5.45 6.50 15.30
C ALA A 199 4.17 5.81 15.82
N ALA A 200 3.01 6.11 15.22
CA ALA A 200 1.72 5.59 15.67
C ALA A 200 1.41 4.16 15.21
N ASN A 201 2.09 3.64 14.19
CA ASN A 201 1.78 2.35 13.56
C ASN A 201 2.97 1.36 13.65
N PRO A 202 3.28 0.83 14.84
CA PRO A 202 4.35 -0.15 14.99
C PRO A 202 4.13 -1.35 14.07
N TYR A 203 5.21 -1.86 13.49
CA TYR A 203 5.19 -2.96 12.53
C TYR A 203 4.34 -4.15 12.99
N ALA A 204 3.34 -4.53 12.18
CA ALA A 204 2.36 -5.59 12.46
C ALA A 204 1.54 -5.39 13.75
N GLY A 205 1.55 -4.19 14.33
CA GLY A 205 1.02 -3.87 15.67
C GLY A 205 -0.14 -2.87 15.69
N SER A 206 -0.80 -2.62 14.55
CA SER A 206 -1.99 -1.77 14.45
C SER A 206 -2.93 -2.27 13.35
N VAL A 207 -4.15 -1.73 13.32
CA VAL A 207 -5.16 -2.05 12.28
C VAL A 207 -4.65 -1.75 10.87
N ASN A 208 -3.75 -0.78 10.71
CA ASN A 208 -3.19 -0.40 9.41
C ASN A 208 -2.23 -1.45 8.81
N TRP A 209 -1.85 -2.46 9.60
CA TRP A 209 -1.11 -3.63 9.13
C TRP A 209 -2.01 -4.86 8.93
N ALA A 210 -3.32 -4.80 9.18
CA ALA A 210 -4.19 -5.98 9.17
C ALA A 210 -4.55 -6.53 7.79
N CYS A 211 -4.27 -5.78 6.72
CA CYS A 211 -4.45 -6.19 5.32
C CYS A 211 -3.19 -5.82 4.53
N ALA A 212 -2.65 -6.77 3.76
CA ALA A 212 -1.38 -6.58 3.05
C ALA A 212 -1.56 -5.63 1.86
N MET A 213 -2.72 -5.65 1.21
CA MET A 213 -3.07 -4.70 0.16
C MET A 213 -2.91 -3.26 0.65
N GLU A 214 -3.35 -2.95 1.87
CA GLU A 214 -3.21 -1.60 2.43
C GLU A 214 -1.76 -1.18 2.65
N VAL A 215 -0.91 -2.14 3.00
CA VAL A 215 0.54 -1.94 3.14
C VAL A 215 1.18 -1.74 1.77
N ALA A 216 0.74 -2.50 0.76
CA ALA A 216 1.19 -2.39 -0.62
C ALA A 216 0.79 -1.05 -1.26
N MET A 217 -0.43 -0.57 -1.00
CA MET A 217 -0.89 0.76 -1.45
C MET A 217 -0.03 1.88 -0.87
N ARG A 218 0.37 1.79 0.40
CA ARG A 218 1.30 2.77 1.00
C ARG A 218 2.67 2.81 0.34
N ILE A 219 3.20 1.66 -0.10
CA ILE A 219 4.46 1.63 -0.85
C ILE A 219 4.36 2.52 -2.10
N MET A 220 3.23 2.48 -2.82
CA MET A 220 3.03 3.30 -4.01
C MET A 220 3.04 4.79 -3.67
N SER A 221 2.26 5.21 -2.66
CA SER A 221 2.22 6.60 -2.20
C SER A 221 3.59 7.10 -1.70
N TRP A 222 4.27 6.30 -0.89
CA TRP A 222 5.53 6.70 -0.26
C TRP A 222 6.68 6.78 -1.25
N THR A 223 6.74 5.85 -2.21
CA THR A 223 7.72 5.94 -3.30
C THR A 223 7.47 7.16 -4.18
N PHE A 224 6.20 7.51 -4.45
CA PHE A 224 5.86 8.76 -5.13
C PHE A 224 6.32 9.99 -4.34
N PHE A 225 6.00 10.09 -3.04
CA PHE A 225 6.43 11.21 -2.20
C PHE A 225 7.95 11.33 -2.14
N PHE A 226 8.68 10.22 -2.00
CA PHE A 226 10.13 10.23 -2.07
C PHE A 226 10.62 10.84 -3.38
N HIS A 227 10.10 10.41 -4.51
CA HIS A 227 10.55 10.91 -5.81
C HIS A 227 10.23 12.40 -6.02
N VAL A 228 9.19 12.93 -5.37
CA VAL A 228 8.90 14.37 -5.36
C VAL A 228 9.83 15.14 -4.41
N PHE A 229 10.07 14.64 -3.20
CA PHE A 229 10.67 15.41 -2.10
C PHE A 229 12.11 15.05 -1.74
N ASN A 230 12.74 14.07 -2.39
CA ASN A 230 14.09 13.57 -2.03
C ASN A 230 15.21 14.63 -2.05
N ARG A 231 14.99 15.77 -2.71
CA ARG A 231 15.92 16.92 -2.75
C ARG A 231 15.42 18.15 -1.98
N SER A 232 14.28 18.05 -1.32
CA SER A 232 13.73 19.12 -0.50
C SER A 232 14.61 19.35 0.73
N GLN A 233 14.61 20.58 1.24
CA GLN A 233 15.29 20.88 2.50
C GLN A 233 14.61 20.13 3.65
N ALA A 234 13.28 20.03 3.64
CA ALA A 234 12.52 19.33 4.67
C ALA A 234 12.93 17.87 4.85
N TRP A 235 13.26 17.15 3.77
CA TRP A 235 13.64 15.73 3.77
C TRP A 235 15.15 15.47 3.85
N SER A 236 15.95 16.52 4.05
CA SER A 236 17.42 16.42 4.10
C SER A 236 17.97 15.85 5.43
N GLU A 237 17.14 15.74 6.47
CA GLU A 237 17.57 15.29 7.79
C GLU A 237 17.89 13.78 7.79
N PRO A 238 19.14 13.37 8.14
CA PRO A 238 19.54 11.96 8.09
C PRO A 238 18.68 11.04 8.97
N SER A 239 18.19 11.54 10.11
CA SER A 239 17.38 10.75 11.03
C SER A 239 16.02 10.39 10.42
N PHE A 240 15.40 11.33 9.69
CA PHE A 240 14.18 11.07 8.92
C PHE A 240 14.46 10.10 7.77
N GLN A 241 15.55 10.31 7.02
CA GLN A 241 15.91 9.44 5.89
C GLN A 241 16.07 7.97 6.33
N SER A 242 16.74 7.73 7.46
CA SER A 242 16.86 6.40 8.08
C SER A 242 15.49 5.81 8.40
N ARG A 243 14.65 6.53 9.15
CA ARG A 243 13.31 6.07 9.55
C ARG A 243 12.43 5.77 8.35
N PHE A 244 12.41 6.66 7.37
CA PHE A 244 11.63 6.53 6.13
C PHE A 244 12.03 5.28 5.35
N LEU A 245 13.33 5.11 5.03
CA LEU A 245 13.80 3.98 4.23
C LEU A 245 13.61 2.65 4.95
N ARG A 246 13.87 2.59 6.26
CA ARG A 246 13.64 1.39 7.08
C ARG A 246 12.17 1.03 7.13
N SER A 247 11.29 2.00 7.36
CA SER A 247 9.85 1.77 7.39
C SER A 247 9.34 1.29 6.03
N LEU A 248 9.75 1.93 4.93
CA LEU A 248 9.36 1.51 3.57
C LEU A 248 9.88 0.10 3.23
N PHE A 249 11.10 -0.25 3.67
CA PHE A 249 11.63 -1.61 3.51
C PHE A 249 10.79 -2.63 4.29
N LEU A 250 10.40 -2.31 5.53
CA LEU A 250 9.48 -3.14 6.32
C LEU A 250 8.12 -3.32 5.62
N HIS A 251 7.59 -2.30 4.93
CA HIS A 251 6.36 -2.47 4.14
C HIS A 251 6.54 -3.53 3.04
N GLY A 252 7.69 -3.56 2.36
CA GLY A 252 8.04 -4.60 1.39
C GLY A 252 8.12 -6.00 2.03
N GLU A 253 8.85 -6.14 3.15
CA GLU A 253 8.96 -7.41 3.87
C GLU A 253 7.60 -7.92 4.36
N PHE A 254 6.76 -7.00 4.82
CA PHE A 254 5.41 -7.30 5.26
C PHE A 254 4.55 -7.82 4.12
N THR A 255 4.50 -7.06 3.02
CA THR A 255 3.66 -7.38 1.85
C THR A 255 4.03 -8.75 1.29
N GLU A 256 5.32 -9.05 1.21
CA GLU A 256 5.78 -10.36 0.77
C GLU A 256 5.36 -11.49 1.73
N ARG A 257 5.54 -11.27 3.03
CA ARG A 257 5.26 -12.29 4.05
C ARG A 257 3.78 -12.63 4.14
N TYR A 258 2.92 -11.63 4.01
CA TYR A 258 1.47 -11.74 4.21
C TYR A 258 0.69 -11.63 2.89
N ILE A 259 1.36 -11.87 1.77
CA ILE A 259 0.76 -11.80 0.43
C ILE A 259 -0.58 -12.55 0.38
N GLU A 260 -1.63 -11.89 -0.08
CA GLU A 260 -3.02 -12.31 0.00
C GLU A 260 -3.39 -13.30 -1.12
N ARG A 261 -2.67 -14.43 -1.16
CA ARG A 261 -2.89 -15.49 -2.16
C ARG A 261 -4.05 -16.40 -1.78
N SER A 262 -4.93 -16.63 -2.74
CA SER A 262 -6.13 -17.47 -2.62
C SER A 262 -6.23 -18.47 -3.80
N HIS A 263 -7.27 -19.30 -3.82
CA HIS A 263 -7.60 -20.15 -4.97
C HIS A 263 -8.04 -19.34 -6.20
N ILE A 264 -8.76 -18.24 -5.96
CA ILE A 264 -9.13 -17.23 -6.96
C ILE A 264 -8.64 -15.90 -6.41
N ASN A 265 -7.63 -15.34 -7.06
CA ASN A 265 -7.05 -14.07 -6.65
C ASN A 265 -7.86 -12.92 -7.26
N GLY A 266 -8.07 -11.86 -6.48
CA GLY A 266 -8.69 -10.62 -6.94
C GLY A 266 -7.76 -9.43 -6.70
N ASN A 267 -8.36 -8.25 -6.58
CA ASN A 267 -7.66 -6.97 -6.47
C ASN A 267 -6.63 -6.91 -5.31
N HIS A 268 -6.86 -7.57 -4.18
CA HIS A 268 -5.92 -7.64 -3.05
C HIS A 268 -4.56 -8.23 -3.45
N PHE A 269 -4.56 -9.43 -4.03
CA PHE A 269 -3.33 -10.08 -4.49
C PHE A 269 -2.63 -9.29 -5.59
N THR A 270 -3.40 -8.67 -6.49
CA THR A 270 -2.87 -7.80 -7.54
C THR A 270 -2.20 -6.56 -6.94
N ALA A 271 -2.79 -5.98 -5.89
CA ALA A 271 -2.21 -4.84 -5.17
C ALA A 271 -0.91 -5.21 -4.47
N ASP A 272 -0.87 -6.36 -3.79
CA ASP A 272 0.35 -6.87 -3.15
C ASP A 272 1.48 -7.06 -4.17
N ALA A 273 1.17 -7.72 -5.29
CA ALA A 273 2.14 -7.96 -6.35
C ALA A 273 2.66 -6.65 -6.96
N ALA A 274 1.79 -5.68 -7.20
CA ALA A 274 2.17 -4.35 -7.68
C ALA A 274 3.02 -3.59 -6.65
N GLY A 275 2.67 -3.68 -5.36
CA GLY A 275 3.45 -3.10 -4.26
C GLY A 275 4.87 -3.68 -4.17
N LEU A 276 5.02 -4.99 -4.34
CA LEU A 276 6.34 -5.64 -4.40
C LEU A 276 7.17 -5.20 -5.61
N VAL A 277 6.54 -5.01 -6.78
CA VAL A 277 7.22 -4.41 -7.94
C VAL A 277 7.71 -3.01 -7.60
N CYS A 278 6.86 -2.15 -7.03
CA CYS A 278 7.23 -0.79 -6.66
C CYS A 278 8.35 -0.75 -5.62
N ALA A 279 8.27 -1.54 -4.54
CA ALA A 279 9.31 -1.62 -3.52
C ALA A 279 10.64 -2.13 -4.08
N GLY A 280 10.59 -3.22 -4.86
CA GLY A 280 11.77 -3.82 -5.46
C GLY A 280 12.47 -2.87 -6.44
N LEU A 281 11.71 -2.18 -7.30
CA LEU A 281 12.24 -1.21 -8.25
C LEU A 281 12.70 0.08 -7.58
N PHE A 282 12.11 0.47 -6.46
CA PHE A 282 12.54 1.61 -5.65
C PHE A 282 13.95 1.37 -5.08
N PHE A 283 14.15 0.30 -4.32
CA PHE A 283 15.46 0.00 -3.73
C PHE A 283 16.49 -0.47 -4.78
N GLY A 284 16.03 -1.18 -5.82
CA GLY A 284 16.76 -1.46 -7.06
C GLY A 284 17.92 -2.46 -7.00
N LYS A 285 18.69 -2.47 -5.91
CA LYS A 285 19.82 -3.37 -5.67
C LYS A 285 19.62 -4.19 -4.40
N GLY A 286 20.35 -5.30 -4.28
CA GLY A 286 20.21 -6.24 -3.19
C GLY A 286 19.33 -7.43 -3.54
N SER A 287 19.63 -8.58 -2.92
CA SER A 287 18.91 -9.83 -3.11
C SER A 287 17.41 -9.71 -2.80
N THR A 288 17.04 -9.01 -1.71
CA THR A 288 15.64 -8.83 -1.31
C THR A 288 14.86 -7.93 -2.27
N PRO A 289 15.28 -6.69 -2.57
CA PRO A 289 14.60 -5.86 -3.58
C PRO A 289 14.51 -6.49 -4.97
N THR A 290 15.57 -7.16 -5.43
CA THR A 290 15.58 -7.85 -6.72
C THR A 290 14.53 -8.95 -6.77
N ARG A 291 14.41 -9.72 -5.68
CA ARG A 291 13.41 -10.78 -5.53
C ARG A 291 11.99 -10.22 -5.50
N TRP A 292 11.73 -9.12 -4.77
CA TRP A 292 10.42 -8.46 -4.78
C TRP A 292 10.02 -8.01 -6.18
N ALA A 293 10.91 -7.33 -6.90
CA ALA A 293 10.65 -6.87 -8.27
C ALA A 293 10.37 -8.04 -9.23
N ALA A 294 11.13 -9.13 -9.11
CA ALA A 294 10.98 -10.30 -9.97
C ALA A 294 9.70 -11.09 -9.67
N GLU A 295 9.43 -11.40 -8.40
CA GLU A 295 8.27 -12.18 -7.98
C GLU A 295 6.97 -11.41 -8.17
N GLY A 296 6.92 -10.14 -7.75
CA GLY A 296 5.76 -9.27 -7.98
C GLY A 296 5.42 -9.18 -9.48
N TRP A 297 6.43 -8.97 -10.33
CA TRP A 297 6.23 -8.91 -11.78
C TRP A 297 5.73 -10.24 -12.34
N ARG A 298 6.33 -11.35 -11.90
CA ARG A 298 5.89 -12.70 -12.28
C ARG A 298 4.44 -12.95 -11.91
N PHE A 299 4.00 -12.52 -10.72
CA PHE A 299 2.61 -12.62 -10.30
C PHE A 299 1.68 -11.80 -11.21
N LEU A 300 2.02 -10.53 -11.48
CA LEU A 300 1.19 -9.70 -12.36
C LEU A 300 1.05 -10.30 -13.77
N CYS A 301 2.13 -10.82 -14.36
CA CYS A 301 2.07 -11.50 -15.66
C CYS A 301 1.18 -12.75 -15.65
N GLN A 302 1.13 -13.48 -14.53
CA GLN A 302 0.28 -14.67 -14.39
C GLN A 302 -1.19 -14.31 -14.15
N GLU A 303 -1.44 -13.23 -13.41
CA GLU A 303 -2.78 -12.85 -12.97
C GLU A 303 -3.52 -11.98 -13.98
N LEU A 304 -2.83 -11.13 -14.75
CA LEU A 304 -3.46 -10.29 -15.76
C LEU A 304 -4.38 -11.08 -16.72
N PRO A 305 -3.94 -12.18 -17.38
CA PRO A 305 -4.83 -12.96 -18.24
C PRO A 305 -5.86 -13.80 -17.49
N ARG A 306 -5.72 -14.01 -16.17
CA ARG A 306 -6.71 -14.74 -15.34
C ARG A 306 -7.82 -13.82 -14.85
N GLN A 307 -7.47 -12.58 -14.55
CA GLN A 307 -8.40 -11.61 -13.96
C GLN A 307 -9.04 -10.70 -15.01
N VAL A 308 -8.47 -10.61 -16.21
CA VAL A 308 -8.96 -9.71 -17.26
C VAL A 308 -9.28 -10.52 -18.50
N LEU A 309 -10.53 -10.45 -18.95
CA LEU A 309 -11.03 -11.11 -20.15
C LEU A 309 -10.42 -10.50 -21.42
N ALA A 310 -10.60 -11.16 -22.56
CA ALA A 310 -9.99 -10.75 -23.83
C ALA A 310 -10.47 -9.38 -24.31
N ASP A 311 -11.68 -8.97 -23.92
CA ASP A 311 -12.26 -7.65 -24.18
C ASP A 311 -11.77 -6.56 -23.22
N GLY A 312 -10.91 -6.90 -22.25
CA GLY A 312 -10.38 -5.98 -21.25
C GLY A 312 -11.22 -5.88 -19.98
N VAL A 313 -12.33 -6.60 -19.85
CA VAL A 313 -13.17 -6.51 -18.66
C VAL A 313 -12.55 -7.31 -17.50
N ASN A 314 -12.52 -6.71 -16.30
CA ASN A 314 -12.07 -7.42 -15.10
C ASN A 314 -13.18 -8.36 -14.59
N PHE A 315 -12.81 -9.56 -14.16
CA PHE A 315 -13.76 -10.62 -13.79
C PHE A 315 -14.59 -10.32 -12.54
N GLU A 316 -14.18 -9.38 -11.67
CA GLU A 316 -14.95 -9.00 -10.49
C GLU A 316 -16.24 -8.24 -10.85
N ALA A 317 -16.43 -7.89 -12.13
CA ALA A 317 -17.64 -7.27 -12.68
C ALA A 317 -18.12 -6.03 -11.90
N SER A 318 -17.15 -5.26 -11.37
CA SER A 318 -17.36 -4.06 -10.56
C SER A 318 -16.60 -2.90 -11.18
N VAL A 319 -17.28 -1.81 -11.51
CA VAL A 319 -16.67 -0.61 -12.13
C VAL A 319 -15.56 -0.01 -11.24
N PRO A 320 -15.76 0.19 -9.92
CA PRO A 320 -14.68 0.66 -9.04
C PRO A 320 -13.48 -0.29 -9.00
N TYR A 321 -13.70 -1.60 -8.90
CA TYR A 321 -12.59 -2.57 -8.86
C TYR A 321 -11.89 -2.69 -10.21
N HIS A 322 -12.60 -2.57 -11.32
CA HIS A 322 -12.00 -2.53 -12.64
C HIS A 322 -10.97 -1.40 -12.75
N ARG A 323 -11.32 -0.19 -12.31
CA ARG A 323 -10.39 0.97 -12.31
C ARG A 323 -9.18 0.72 -11.43
N LEU A 324 -9.39 0.26 -10.21
CA LEU A 324 -8.30 -0.07 -9.28
C LEU A 324 -7.35 -1.11 -9.90
N VAL A 325 -7.87 -2.22 -10.40
CA VAL A 325 -7.06 -3.30 -10.97
C VAL A 325 -6.31 -2.83 -12.23
N LEU A 326 -6.93 -1.99 -13.07
CA LEU A 326 -6.26 -1.35 -14.19
C LEU A 326 -5.06 -0.52 -13.73
N GLU A 327 -5.27 0.36 -12.74
CA GLU A 327 -4.21 1.23 -12.21
C GLU A 327 -3.06 0.43 -11.60
N LEU A 328 -3.35 -0.66 -10.89
CA LEU A 328 -2.36 -1.57 -10.31
C LEU A 328 -1.48 -2.26 -11.38
N PHE A 329 -2.10 -2.80 -12.44
CA PHE A 329 -1.34 -3.40 -13.55
C PHE A 329 -0.56 -2.34 -14.34
N PHE A 330 -1.14 -1.15 -14.52
CA PHE A 330 -0.52 -0.06 -15.25
C PHE A 330 0.69 0.51 -14.52
N ILE A 331 0.56 0.85 -13.24
CA ILE A 331 1.62 1.54 -12.48
C ILE A 331 2.87 0.67 -12.35
N ALA A 332 2.70 -0.64 -12.10
CA ALA A 332 3.80 -1.58 -12.02
C ALA A 332 4.53 -1.72 -13.37
N ALA A 333 3.80 -1.79 -14.48
CA ALA A 333 4.38 -1.84 -15.82
C ALA A 333 5.10 -0.54 -16.18
N ARG A 334 4.54 0.62 -15.83
CA ARG A 334 5.19 1.92 -16.05
C ARG A 334 6.46 2.09 -15.24
N TYR A 335 6.47 1.68 -13.97
CA TYR A 335 7.69 1.71 -13.16
C TYR A 335 8.77 0.81 -13.78
N ARG A 336 8.38 -0.39 -14.23
CA ARG A 336 9.29 -1.33 -14.89
C ARG A 336 9.92 -0.73 -16.15
N GLU A 337 9.12 -0.12 -17.04
CA GLU A 337 9.63 0.58 -18.22
C GLU A 337 10.52 1.76 -17.88
N ALA A 338 10.15 2.57 -16.88
CA ALA A 338 10.98 3.69 -16.42
C ALA A 338 12.36 3.21 -15.94
N CYS A 339 12.46 1.99 -15.41
CA CYS A 339 13.72 1.36 -15.04
C CYS A 339 14.44 0.66 -16.22
N GLY A 340 13.96 0.81 -17.46
CA GLY A 340 14.55 0.18 -18.65
C GLY A 340 14.31 -1.33 -18.74
N LEU A 341 13.35 -1.87 -17.97
CA LEU A 341 13.04 -3.30 -17.94
C LEU A 341 11.88 -3.62 -18.90
N PRO A 342 11.88 -4.81 -19.52
CA PRO A 342 10.91 -5.15 -20.56
C PRO A 342 9.52 -5.41 -20.00
N VAL A 343 8.50 -4.91 -20.69
CA VAL A 343 7.09 -5.27 -20.50
C VAL A 343 6.61 -5.95 -21.79
N PRO A 344 6.12 -7.20 -21.74
CA PRO A 344 5.62 -7.91 -22.92
C PRO A 344 4.46 -7.20 -23.59
N ASP A 345 4.37 -7.28 -24.92
CA ASP A 345 3.31 -6.59 -25.68
C ASP A 345 1.91 -7.13 -25.32
N GLU A 346 1.76 -8.44 -25.10
CA GLU A 346 0.50 -9.03 -24.63
C GLU A 346 0.00 -8.42 -23.31
N TYR A 347 0.93 -8.08 -22.40
CA TYR A 347 0.60 -7.40 -21.15
C TYR A 347 0.11 -5.98 -21.44
N LYS A 348 0.82 -5.23 -22.30
CA LYS A 348 0.44 -3.87 -22.68
C LYS A 348 -0.92 -3.85 -23.37
N ASP A 349 -1.15 -4.76 -24.32
CA ASP A 349 -2.39 -4.88 -25.07
C ASP A 349 -3.58 -5.14 -24.14
N ARG A 350 -3.41 -6.01 -23.14
CA ARG A 350 -4.46 -6.29 -22.14
C ARG A 350 -4.75 -5.07 -21.27
N VAL A 351 -3.72 -4.35 -20.80
CA VAL A 351 -3.89 -3.09 -20.04
C VAL A 351 -4.57 -2.01 -20.89
N VAL A 352 -4.22 -1.89 -22.17
CA VAL A 352 -4.88 -0.98 -23.12
C VAL A 352 -6.35 -1.37 -23.34
N ALA A 353 -6.67 -2.66 -23.42
CA ALA A 353 -8.06 -3.12 -23.51
C ALA A 353 -8.87 -2.72 -22.27
N MET A 354 -8.32 -2.86 -21.06
CA MET A 354 -8.95 -2.36 -19.83
C MET A 354 -9.21 -0.84 -19.89
N ALA A 355 -8.22 -0.06 -20.36
CA ALA A 355 -8.38 1.38 -20.50
C ALA A 355 -9.50 1.75 -21.50
N ARG A 356 -9.60 1.02 -22.63
CA ARG A 356 -10.70 1.18 -23.59
C ARG A 356 -12.06 0.88 -22.97
N PHE A 357 -12.16 -0.16 -22.14
CA PHE A 357 -13.38 -0.46 -21.40
C PHE A 357 -13.72 0.67 -20.41
N THR A 358 -12.74 1.20 -19.69
CA THR A 358 -12.91 2.37 -18.80
C THR A 358 -13.45 3.59 -19.54
N MET A 359 -12.92 3.89 -20.73
CA MET A 359 -13.42 4.97 -21.58
C MET A 359 -14.86 4.75 -22.07
N ALA A 360 -15.31 3.50 -22.21
CA ALA A 360 -16.64 3.20 -22.70
C ALA A 360 -17.74 3.56 -21.70
N TYR A 361 -17.49 3.41 -20.39
CA TYR A 361 -18.48 3.71 -19.34
C TYR A 361 -18.28 5.05 -18.62
N SER A 362 -17.18 5.77 -18.87
CA SER A 362 -16.89 7.06 -18.22
C SER A 362 -17.31 8.29 -19.04
N ARG A 363 -18.26 8.11 -19.96
CA ARG A 363 -18.72 9.14 -20.91
C ARG A 363 -19.59 10.22 -20.27
#